data_AF-A0A1B6F279-F1
#
_entry.id   AF-A0A1B6F279-F1
#
_cell.length_a   1.000
_cell.length_b   1.000
_cell.length_c   1.000
_cell.angle_alpha   90.00
_cell.angle_beta   90.00
_cell.angle_gamma   90.00
#
_symmetry.space_group_name_H-M   'P 1'
#
loop_
_entity.id
_entity.type
_entity.pdbx_description
1 polymer ?
#
loop_
_entity_poly.entity_id
_entity_poly.type
_entity_poly.pdbx_seq_one_letter_code
_entity_poly.pdbx_strand_id
1 'polypeptide(L)'
;MAAISTTTTLTTASEKPVVRYEGKRYKVCILGSGNWGSAIAKIVGRNAAVIEAFDSEVTMYVYEEMIDGKKLTEIINETHENVKYLPGHIIPSNVIAVPDPVDAVKDADILIFVVPHQFIGPICTAIEGKINPTAFGLSLIKGFDQAKGGGIELISHNIAKRLHIQMAVLMGANLANEVAEEKFCETTIGATDRRVGGILKILIETPYFRVVVVDDADT
;
A
#
# COMPACT_ATOMS: atom_id res chain seq x y z
N MET A 1 26.02 29.54 -38.41
CA MET A 1 24.82 30.37 -38.65
C MET A 1 23.78 29.51 -39.36
N ALA A 2 22.50 29.74 -39.04
CA ALA A 2 21.28 29.02 -39.44
C ALA A 2 20.95 27.77 -38.60
N ALA A 3 19.73 27.51 -38.14
CA ALA A 3 18.57 28.35 -37.82
C ALA A 3 17.67 27.52 -36.88
N ILE A 4 17.23 28.10 -35.76
CA ILE A 4 16.29 27.47 -34.82
C ILE A 4 14.88 27.72 -35.39
N SER A 5 14.16 26.65 -35.75
CA SER A 5 12.76 26.74 -36.14
C SER A 5 11.88 26.31 -34.97
N THR A 6 11.35 27.30 -34.25
CA THR A 6 10.27 27.13 -33.27
C THR A 6 8.94 27.14 -34.00
N THR A 7 8.27 25.99 -34.03
CA THR A 7 6.85 25.93 -34.38
C THR A 7 6.03 25.80 -33.11
N THR A 8 5.32 26.86 -32.76
CA THR A 8 4.35 26.90 -31.66
C THR A 8 3.02 26.34 -32.15
N THR A 9 2.57 25.22 -31.58
CA THR A 9 1.17 24.79 -31.64
C THR A 9 0.61 24.79 -30.23
N LEU A 10 -0.35 25.70 -30.00
CA LEU A 10 -1.24 25.72 -28.86
C LEU A 10 -2.14 24.47 -28.92
N THR A 11 -2.27 23.71 -27.83
CA THR A 11 -3.53 23.42 -27.11
C THR A 11 -3.42 22.24 -26.12
N THR A 12 -4.22 22.35 -25.06
CA THR A 12 -4.82 21.31 -24.19
C THR A 12 -4.20 21.02 -22.82
N ALA A 13 -5.11 21.03 -21.84
CA ALA A 13 -5.20 20.37 -20.53
C ALA A 13 -3.92 19.99 -19.78
N SER A 14 -3.92 20.35 -18.49
CA SER A 14 -2.94 19.96 -17.48
C SER A 14 -2.67 18.46 -17.44
N GLU A 15 -1.66 17.99 -18.16
CA GLU A 15 -1.08 16.67 -17.93
C GLU A 15 -0.38 16.68 -16.57
N LYS A 16 -0.89 15.89 -15.64
CA LYS A 16 -0.20 15.61 -14.38
C LYS A 16 1.11 14.89 -14.70
N PRO A 17 2.22 15.18 -14.01
CA PRO A 17 3.48 14.50 -14.28
C PRO A 17 3.34 13.04 -13.88
N VAL A 18 3.23 12.15 -14.88
CA VAL A 18 3.37 10.71 -14.67
C VAL A 18 4.86 10.47 -14.47
N VAL A 19 5.27 10.31 -13.21
CA VAL A 19 6.63 9.89 -12.87
C VAL A 19 6.78 8.44 -13.33
N ARG A 20 7.24 8.25 -14.57
CA ARG A 20 7.61 6.94 -15.11
C ARG A 20 9.05 6.65 -14.70
N TYR A 21 9.25 5.71 -13.78
CA TYR A 21 10.54 5.05 -13.66
C TYR A 21 10.62 4.04 -14.81
N GLU A 22 11.28 4.44 -15.92
CA GLU A 22 11.71 3.53 -17.00
C GLU A 22 10.62 2.68 -17.69
N GLY A 23 9.37 3.14 -17.74
CA GLY A 23 8.28 2.42 -18.43
C GLY A 23 7.83 1.12 -17.74
N LYS A 24 8.31 0.85 -16.52
CA LYS A 24 7.85 -0.25 -15.67
C LYS A 24 6.69 0.22 -14.79
N ARG A 25 5.68 -0.64 -14.61
CA ARG A 25 4.56 -0.40 -13.69
C ARG A 25 4.92 -0.85 -12.27
N TYR A 26 4.49 -0.11 -11.27
CA TYR A 26 4.73 -0.44 -9.86
C TYR A 26 3.89 -1.65 -9.44
N LYS A 27 4.54 -2.71 -8.99
CA LYS A 27 3.89 -3.87 -8.34
C LYS A 27 3.62 -3.57 -6.87
N VAL A 28 2.43 -3.90 -6.39
CA VAL A 28 1.99 -3.57 -5.03
C VAL A 28 1.73 -4.84 -4.24
N CYS A 29 2.30 -4.92 -3.04
CA CYS A 29 2.01 -5.95 -2.05
C CYS A 29 1.42 -5.33 -0.78
N ILE A 30 0.31 -5.88 -0.30
CA ILE A 30 -0.33 -5.53 0.97
C ILE A 30 0.05 -6.59 2.00
N LEU A 31 0.88 -6.20 2.98
CA LEU A 31 1.25 -7.03 4.12
C LEU A 31 0.21 -6.85 5.23
N GLY A 32 -0.85 -7.66 5.19
CA GLY A 32 -1.90 -7.71 6.21
C GLY A 32 -3.31 -7.80 5.62
N SER A 33 -4.10 -8.73 6.15
CA SER A 33 -5.44 -9.07 5.67
C SER A 33 -6.55 -8.88 6.71
N GLY A 34 -6.28 -8.12 7.78
CA GLY A 34 -7.30 -7.79 8.78
C GLY A 34 -8.41 -6.88 8.20
N ASN A 35 -9.27 -6.36 9.08
CA ASN A 35 -10.38 -5.50 8.66
C ASN A 35 -9.88 -4.28 7.85
N TRP A 36 -8.90 -3.54 8.38
CA TRP A 36 -8.31 -2.40 7.67
C TRP A 36 -7.51 -2.79 6.42
N GLY A 37 -6.76 -3.90 6.48
CA GLY A 37 -6.01 -4.40 5.32
C GLY A 37 -6.92 -4.76 4.14
N SER A 38 -8.06 -5.39 4.42
CA SER A 38 -9.07 -5.74 3.41
C SER A 38 -9.77 -4.49 2.85
N ALA A 39 -10.08 -3.49 3.68
CA ALA A 39 -10.68 -2.23 3.23
C ALA A 39 -9.72 -1.47 2.29
N ILE A 40 -8.43 -1.45 2.62
CA ILE A 40 -7.39 -0.84 1.80
C ILE A 40 -7.14 -1.64 0.52
N ALA A 41 -7.20 -2.97 0.58
CA ALA A 41 -7.12 -3.82 -0.61
C ALA A 41 -8.21 -3.48 -1.64
N LYS A 42 -9.41 -3.07 -1.20
CA LYS A 42 -10.45 -2.56 -2.11
C LYS A 42 -10.01 -1.31 -2.88
N ILE A 43 -9.44 -0.34 -2.17
CA ILE A 43 -8.96 0.92 -2.76
C ILE A 43 -7.80 0.66 -3.70
N VAL A 44 -6.77 -0.02 -3.20
CA VAL A 44 -5.52 -0.30 -3.92
C VAL A 44 -5.82 -1.16 -5.15
N GLY A 45 -6.61 -2.22 -5.00
CA GLY A 45 -7.01 -3.08 -6.12
C GLY A 45 -7.76 -2.33 -7.21
N ARG A 46 -8.73 -1.46 -6.84
CA ARG A 46 -9.49 -0.66 -7.81
C ARG A 46 -8.58 0.31 -8.55
N ASN A 47 -7.72 1.02 -7.84
CA ASN A 47 -6.83 2.02 -8.44
C ASN A 47 -5.75 1.36 -9.31
N ALA A 48 -5.14 0.27 -8.84
CA ALA A 48 -4.13 -0.47 -9.58
C ALA A 48 -4.67 -1.07 -10.89
N ALA A 49 -5.95 -1.49 -10.91
CA ALA A 49 -6.59 -2.03 -12.11
C ALA A 49 -6.76 -0.99 -13.25
N VAL A 50 -6.86 0.31 -12.92
CA VAL A 50 -7.23 1.35 -13.91
C VAL A 50 -6.15 2.39 -14.16
N ILE A 51 -5.20 2.56 -13.23
CA ILE A 51 -4.14 3.55 -13.33
C ILE A 51 -2.90 2.90 -13.95
N GLU A 52 -2.50 3.36 -15.13
CA GLU A 52 -1.41 2.78 -15.94
C GLU A 52 -0.05 2.69 -15.21
N ALA A 53 0.17 3.52 -14.18
CA ALA A 53 1.39 3.53 -13.39
C ALA A 53 1.59 2.28 -12.53
N PHE A 54 0.52 1.51 -12.25
CA PHE A 54 0.57 0.33 -11.38
C PHE A 54 0.30 -0.95 -12.16
N ASP A 55 0.95 -2.04 -11.75
CA ASP A 55 0.58 -3.36 -12.21
C ASP A 55 -0.84 -3.64 -11.75
N SER A 56 -1.65 -4.28 -12.61
CA SER A 56 -3.03 -4.59 -12.24
C SER A 56 -3.09 -5.61 -11.12
N GLU A 57 -2.14 -6.55 -11.04
CA GLU A 57 -2.12 -7.55 -9.97
C GLU A 57 -1.60 -6.93 -8.66
N VAL A 58 -2.36 -7.11 -7.58
CA VAL A 58 -1.99 -6.69 -6.22
C VAL A 58 -1.94 -7.93 -5.35
N THR A 59 -0.79 -8.23 -4.75
CA THR A 59 -0.70 -9.33 -3.79
C THR A 59 -1.13 -8.85 -2.41
N MET A 60 -1.78 -9.73 -1.64
CA MET A 60 -2.16 -9.47 -0.25
C MET A 60 -1.73 -10.67 0.60
N TYR A 61 -0.79 -10.45 1.51
CA TYR A 61 -0.40 -11.46 2.48
C TYR A 61 -1.55 -11.70 3.46
N VAL A 62 -2.03 -12.94 3.49
CA VAL A 62 -3.08 -13.42 4.38
C VAL A 62 -2.46 -14.49 5.28
N TYR A 63 -2.41 -14.24 6.59
CA TYR A 63 -2.05 -15.30 7.53
C TYR A 63 -3.05 -16.45 7.40
N GLU A 64 -2.56 -17.65 7.14
CA GLU A 64 -3.43 -18.76 6.77
C GLU A 64 -4.27 -19.25 7.96
N GLU A 65 -5.56 -19.36 7.72
CA GLU A 65 -6.55 -19.83 8.70
C GLU A 65 -7.57 -20.74 8.03
N MET A 66 -8.15 -21.66 8.79
CA MET A 66 -9.19 -22.55 8.31
C MET A 66 -10.57 -22.00 8.68
N ILE A 67 -11.43 -21.75 7.68
CA ILE A 67 -12.83 -21.38 7.83
C ILE A 67 -13.67 -22.51 7.26
N ASP A 68 -14.45 -23.18 8.12
CA ASP A 68 -15.33 -24.29 7.74
C ASP A 68 -14.64 -25.38 6.88
N GLY A 69 -13.38 -25.68 7.21
CA GLY A 69 -12.59 -26.71 6.52
C GLY A 69 -11.88 -26.25 5.25
N LYS A 70 -11.94 -24.96 4.90
CA LYS A 70 -11.26 -24.37 3.75
C LYS A 70 -10.27 -23.29 4.16
N LYS A 71 -9.17 -23.13 3.41
CA LYS A 71 -8.18 -22.07 3.64
C LYS A 71 -8.79 -20.71 3.35
N LEU A 72 -8.53 -19.73 4.22
CA LEU A 72 -9.02 -18.36 4.07
C LEU A 72 -8.50 -17.74 2.76
N THR A 73 -7.26 -18.04 2.37
CA THR A 73 -6.69 -17.59 1.09
C THR A 73 -7.46 -18.11 -0.12
N GLU A 74 -7.84 -19.39 -0.12
CA GLU A 74 -8.68 -20.00 -1.16
C GLU A 74 -10.07 -19.38 -1.21
N ILE A 75 -10.68 -19.11 -0.04
CA ILE A 75 -11.98 -18.42 0.02
C ILE A 75 -11.86 -17.04 -0.61
N ILE A 76 -10.90 -16.21 -0.18
CA ILE A 76 -10.72 -14.86 -0.71
C ILE A 76 -10.45 -14.88 -2.21
N ASN A 77 -9.63 -15.80 -2.72
CA ASN A 77 -9.31 -15.87 -4.15
C ASN A 77 -10.50 -16.33 -5.01
N GLU A 78 -11.42 -17.13 -4.47
CA GLU A 78 -12.60 -17.62 -5.21
C GLU A 78 -13.82 -16.70 -5.10
N THR A 79 -14.08 -16.17 -3.90
CA THR A 79 -15.28 -15.35 -3.63
C THR A 79 -14.99 -13.86 -3.69
N HIS A 80 -13.70 -13.49 -3.69
CA HIS A 80 -13.25 -12.12 -3.57
C HIS A 80 -13.80 -11.42 -2.32
N GLU A 81 -13.98 -12.17 -1.23
CA GLU A 81 -14.48 -11.65 0.04
C GLU A 81 -13.64 -12.20 1.19
N ASN A 82 -13.21 -11.31 2.08
CA ASN A 82 -12.63 -11.72 3.36
C ASN A 82 -13.75 -11.95 4.38
N VAL A 83 -14.37 -13.13 4.29
CA VAL A 83 -15.55 -13.52 5.09
C VAL A 83 -15.35 -13.41 6.60
N LYS A 84 -14.10 -13.45 7.07
CA LYS A 84 -13.77 -13.34 8.50
C LYS A 84 -13.57 -11.90 8.95
N TYR A 85 -12.80 -11.12 8.20
CA TYR A 85 -12.31 -9.81 8.67
C TYR A 85 -13.04 -8.61 8.07
N LEU A 86 -13.71 -8.78 6.93
CA LEU A 86 -14.51 -7.75 6.27
C LEU A 86 -15.71 -8.36 5.53
N PRO A 87 -16.63 -9.02 6.26
CA PRO A 87 -17.79 -9.70 5.65
C PRO A 87 -18.72 -8.72 4.93
N GLY A 88 -19.33 -9.17 3.83
CA GLY A 88 -20.27 -8.41 3.02
C GLY A 88 -19.62 -7.43 2.03
N HIS A 89 -18.29 -7.39 1.94
CA HIS A 89 -17.57 -6.48 1.04
C HIS A 89 -16.69 -7.23 0.03
N ILE A 90 -16.99 -7.00 -1.25
CA ILE A 90 -16.22 -7.56 -2.36
C ILE A 90 -14.91 -6.78 -2.56
N ILE A 91 -13.80 -7.51 -2.55
CA ILE A 91 -12.45 -7.09 -2.90
C ILE A 91 -12.31 -7.21 -4.44
N PRO A 92 -11.62 -6.30 -5.13
CA PRO A 92 -11.36 -6.43 -6.56
C PRO A 92 -10.66 -7.77 -6.90
N SER A 93 -11.05 -8.40 -8.01
CA SER A 93 -10.56 -9.74 -8.40
C SER A 93 -9.08 -9.80 -8.77
N ASN A 94 -8.47 -8.64 -9.01
CA ASN A 94 -7.04 -8.48 -9.23
C ASN A 94 -6.22 -8.43 -7.93
N VAL A 95 -6.86 -8.51 -6.76
CA VAL A 95 -6.19 -8.71 -5.47
C VAL A 95 -6.07 -10.20 -5.19
N ILE A 96 -4.84 -10.68 -5.09
CA ILE A 96 -4.52 -12.10 -4.90
C ILE A 96 -4.08 -12.35 -3.46
N ALA A 97 -4.84 -13.17 -2.73
CA ALA A 97 -4.50 -13.62 -1.40
C ALA A 97 -3.36 -14.66 -1.44
N VAL A 98 -2.28 -14.40 -0.72
CA VAL A 98 -1.07 -15.24 -0.69
C VAL A 98 -0.74 -15.62 0.77
N PRO A 99 -0.58 -16.91 1.10
CA PRO A 99 -0.35 -17.37 2.47
C PRO A 99 1.10 -17.22 2.95
N ASP A 100 2.06 -17.13 2.03
CA ASP A 100 3.47 -16.98 2.36
C ASP A 100 3.91 -15.53 2.17
N PRO A 101 4.52 -14.89 3.18
CA PRO A 101 4.90 -13.48 3.09
C PRO A 101 6.07 -13.24 2.13
N VAL A 102 6.94 -14.23 1.89
CA VAL A 102 8.05 -14.11 0.93
C VAL A 102 7.51 -14.14 -0.50
N ASP A 103 6.58 -15.05 -0.78
CA ASP A 103 5.91 -15.12 -2.07
C ASP A 103 5.08 -13.85 -2.33
N ALA A 104 4.40 -13.32 -1.31
CA ALA A 104 3.57 -12.11 -1.44
C ALA A 104 4.39 -10.88 -1.84
N VAL A 105 5.58 -10.68 -1.26
CA VAL A 105 6.43 -9.50 -1.52
C VAL A 105 7.29 -9.64 -2.77
N LYS A 106 7.27 -10.79 -3.43
CA LYS A 106 8.12 -11.07 -4.58
C LYS A 106 7.90 -10.05 -5.68
N ASP A 107 8.99 -9.41 -6.12
CA ASP A 107 9.02 -8.37 -7.15
C ASP A 107 8.21 -7.09 -6.84
N ALA A 108 7.63 -6.96 -5.63
CA ALA A 108 6.85 -5.79 -5.25
C ALA A 108 7.74 -4.55 -5.15
N ASP A 109 7.33 -3.46 -5.81
CA ASP A 109 7.99 -2.17 -5.73
C ASP A 109 7.41 -1.31 -4.57
N ILE A 110 6.16 -1.57 -4.18
CA ILE A 110 5.44 -0.88 -3.09
C ILE A 110 4.98 -1.91 -2.05
N LEU A 111 5.41 -1.74 -0.80
CA LEU A 111 5.03 -2.59 0.33
C LEU A 111 4.10 -1.84 1.30
N ILE A 112 2.82 -2.21 1.38
CA ILE A 112 1.85 -1.60 2.29
C ILE A 112 1.75 -2.44 3.56
N PHE A 113 2.24 -1.94 4.69
CA PHE A 113 2.20 -2.65 5.98
C PHE A 113 0.94 -2.28 6.75
N VAL A 114 0.07 -3.26 6.99
CA VAL A 114 -1.25 -3.07 7.60
C VAL A 114 -1.62 -4.26 8.51
N VAL A 115 -0.72 -4.56 9.44
CA VAL A 115 -0.90 -5.57 10.48
C VAL A 115 -0.94 -4.95 11.87
N PRO A 116 -1.52 -5.63 12.87
CA PRO A 116 -1.28 -5.30 14.28
C PRO A 116 0.23 -5.23 14.57
N HIS A 117 0.66 -4.21 15.31
CA HIS A 117 2.09 -3.90 15.49
C HIS A 117 2.91 -5.08 16.03
N GLN A 118 2.33 -5.92 16.88
CA GLN A 118 3.00 -7.10 17.45
C GLN A 118 3.47 -8.13 16.41
N PHE A 119 2.90 -8.12 15.19
CA PHE A 119 3.25 -9.05 14.12
C PHE A 119 4.29 -8.50 13.14
N ILE A 120 4.68 -7.22 13.26
CA ILE A 120 5.59 -6.60 12.31
C ILE A 120 7.00 -7.22 12.36
N GLY A 121 7.48 -7.53 13.57
CA GLY A 121 8.80 -8.12 13.79
C GLY A 121 8.98 -9.44 13.04
N PRO A 122 8.13 -10.45 13.29
CA PRO A 122 8.16 -11.72 12.55
C PRO A 122 8.05 -11.56 11.03
N ILE A 123 7.18 -10.68 10.54
CA ILE A 123 7.03 -10.42 9.09
C ILE A 123 8.32 -9.84 8.51
N CYS A 124 8.89 -8.81 9.14
CA CYS A 124 10.14 -8.20 8.67
C CYS A 124 11.27 -9.23 8.64
N THR A 125 11.41 -10.06 9.67
CA THR A 125 12.41 -11.14 9.71
C THR A 125 12.21 -12.14 8.56
N ALA A 126 10.96 -12.49 8.21
CA ALA A 126 10.68 -13.45 7.16
C ALA A 126 11.11 -12.94 5.77
N ILE A 127 10.93 -11.64 5.50
CA ILE A 127 11.15 -11.01 4.19
C ILE A 127 12.51 -10.28 4.08
N GLU A 128 13.30 -10.22 5.15
CA GLU A 128 14.62 -9.58 5.17
C GLU A 128 15.53 -10.15 4.08
N GLY A 129 16.09 -9.28 3.23
CA GLY A 129 16.93 -9.66 2.10
C GLY A 129 16.19 -10.32 0.92
N LYS A 130 14.85 -10.37 0.95
CA LYS A 130 14.02 -11.03 -0.09
C LYS A 130 13.07 -10.07 -0.81
N ILE A 131 13.12 -8.78 -0.48
CA ILE A 131 12.33 -7.73 -1.15
C ILE A 131 13.12 -7.12 -2.31
N ASN A 132 12.41 -6.46 -3.23
CA ASN A 132 13.06 -5.71 -4.29
C ASN A 132 13.98 -4.61 -3.69
N PRO A 133 15.27 -4.51 -4.07
CA PRO A 133 16.19 -3.50 -3.55
C PRO A 133 15.75 -2.04 -3.74
N THR A 134 14.87 -1.78 -4.71
CA THR A 134 14.33 -0.43 -4.96
C THR A 134 12.94 -0.23 -4.38
N ALA A 135 12.44 -1.18 -3.58
CA ALA A 135 11.12 -1.07 -2.96
C ALA A 135 11.07 0.08 -1.94
N PHE A 136 9.89 0.66 -1.78
CA PHE A 136 9.57 1.56 -0.69
C PHE A 136 8.28 1.12 -0.02
N GLY A 137 8.11 1.50 1.24
CA GLY A 137 6.97 1.07 2.05
C GLY A 137 6.04 2.19 2.46
N LEU A 138 4.81 1.79 2.78
CA LEU A 138 3.77 2.63 3.38
C LEU A 138 3.23 1.91 4.62
N SER A 139 3.44 2.47 5.81
CA SER A 139 2.88 1.94 7.06
C SER A 139 1.52 2.54 7.36
N LEU A 140 0.52 1.69 7.58
CA LEU A 140 -0.82 2.05 8.06
C LEU A 140 -1.00 1.67 9.55
N ILE A 141 0.09 1.24 10.20
CA ILE A 141 0.07 0.71 11.55
C ILE A 141 0.08 1.88 12.53
N LYS A 142 -1.03 2.07 13.25
CA LYS A 142 -1.13 3.06 14.33
C LYS A 142 -0.46 2.52 15.61
N GLY A 143 0.33 3.35 16.27
CA GLY A 143 1.01 3.02 17.52
C GLY A 143 2.53 3.09 17.40
N PHE A 144 3.21 2.63 18.46
CA PHE A 144 4.66 2.68 18.60
C PHE A 144 5.19 1.44 19.30
N ASP A 145 6.47 1.15 19.09
CA ASP A 145 7.21 0.11 19.80
C ASP A 145 8.00 0.71 20.97
N GLN A 146 8.49 -0.15 21.86
CA GLN A 146 9.42 0.23 22.91
C GLN A 146 10.87 0.10 22.44
N ALA A 147 11.62 1.20 22.52
CA ALA A 147 13.03 1.19 22.21
C ALA A 147 13.82 0.37 23.25
N LYS A 148 14.89 -0.33 22.83
CA LYS A 148 15.75 -1.17 23.70
C LYS A 148 16.38 -0.42 24.89
N GLY A 149 16.45 0.92 24.85
CA GLY A 149 16.96 1.77 25.93
C GLY A 149 15.88 2.50 26.73
N GLY A 150 14.60 2.15 26.54
CA GLY A 150 13.47 2.94 27.00
C GLY A 150 13.12 4.05 26.01
N GLY A 151 11.85 4.45 26.00
CA GLY A 151 11.31 5.43 25.05
C GLY A 151 10.52 4.81 23.90
N ILE A 152 10.00 5.69 23.06
CA ILE A 152 9.09 5.39 21.95
C ILE A 152 9.90 5.23 20.67
N GLU A 153 9.69 4.13 19.94
CA GLU A 153 10.19 3.95 18.57
C GLU A 153 9.01 3.84 17.60
N LEU A 154 9.01 4.66 16.55
CA LEU A 154 7.97 4.58 15.52
C LEU A 154 8.09 3.26 14.75
N ILE A 155 6.94 2.62 14.47
CA ILE A 155 6.89 1.36 13.73
C ILE A 155 7.52 1.50 12.34
N SER A 156 7.27 2.63 11.66
CA SER A 156 7.89 2.96 10.37
C SER A 156 9.42 2.96 10.43
N HIS A 157 10.02 3.53 11.49
CA HIS A 157 11.47 3.50 11.71
C HIS A 157 12.01 2.10 11.96
N ASN A 158 11.27 1.27 12.71
CA ASN A 158 11.68 -0.11 12.95
C ASN A 158 11.70 -0.93 11.65
N ILE A 159 10.67 -0.78 10.80
CA ILE A 159 10.59 -1.41 9.48
C ILE A 159 11.73 -0.90 8.58
N ALA A 160 11.92 0.42 8.48
CA ALA A 160 12.95 1.03 7.63
C ALA A 160 14.36 0.52 7.98
N LYS A 161 14.68 0.41 9.28
CA LYS A 161 15.98 -0.09 9.75
C LYS A 161 16.21 -1.56 9.41
N ARG A 162 15.19 -2.41 9.54
CA ARG A 162 15.29 -3.85 9.31
C ARG A 162 15.34 -4.20 7.83
N LEU A 163 14.53 -3.53 7.02
CA LEU A 163 14.37 -3.85 5.60
C LEU A 163 15.23 -2.98 4.68
N HIS A 164 15.88 -1.94 5.23
CA HIS A 164 16.71 -0.99 4.47
C HIS A 164 15.96 -0.29 3.34
N ILE A 165 14.68 0.07 3.57
CA ILE A 165 13.82 0.76 2.60
C ILE A 165 13.33 2.11 3.15
N GLN A 166 12.97 3.01 2.22
CA GLN A 166 12.24 4.22 2.56
C GLN A 166 10.83 3.87 3.03
N MET A 167 10.34 4.57 4.05
CA MET A 167 9.00 4.38 4.60
C MET A 167 8.23 5.71 4.59
N ALA A 168 7.02 5.66 4.06
CA ALA A 168 5.97 6.64 4.30
C ALA A 168 4.97 6.09 5.33
N VAL A 169 4.11 6.95 5.85
CA VAL A 169 3.05 6.60 6.81
C VAL A 169 1.71 7.10 6.30
N LEU A 170 0.63 6.37 6.58
CA LEU A 170 -0.74 6.81 6.36
C LEU A 170 -1.47 6.83 7.69
N MET A 171 -1.84 8.02 8.14
CA MET A 171 -2.54 8.26 9.40
C MET A 171 -3.79 9.09 9.15
N GLY A 172 -4.86 8.80 9.89
CA GLY A 172 -6.13 9.53 9.74
C GLY A 172 -7.22 9.04 10.67
N ALA A 173 -8.29 9.83 10.77
CA ALA A 173 -9.52 9.48 11.47
C ALA A 173 -10.42 8.68 10.52
N ASN A 174 -10.07 7.40 10.35
CA ASN A 174 -10.73 6.50 9.42
C ASN A 174 -11.13 5.20 10.13
N LEU A 175 -12.37 4.77 9.87
CA LEU A 175 -12.90 3.47 10.29
C LEU A 175 -12.98 2.55 9.07
N ALA A 176 -12.49 1.34 9.24
CA ALA A 176 -12.31 0.41 8.14
C ALA A 176 -13.62 0.02 7.43
N ASN A 177 -14.68 -0.24 8.19
CA ASN A 177 -16.00 -0.51 7.62
C ASN A 177 -16.56 0.71 6.86
N GLU A 178 -16.40 1.93 7.38
CA GLU A 178 -16.88 3.13 6.69
C GLU A 178 -16.17 3.36 5.36
N VAL A 179 -14.86 3.13 5.33
CA VAL A 179 -14.07 3.18 4.09
C VAL A 179 -14.47 2.07 3.12
N ALA A 180 -14.76 0.87 3.62
CA ALA A 180 -15.25 -0.23 2.81
C ALA A 180 -16.67 0.02 2.26
N GLU A 181 -17.49 0.80 2.96
CA GLU A 181 -18.82 1.29 2.57
C GLU A 181 -18.75 2.54 1.66
N GLU A 182 -17.55 2.99 1.29
CA GLU A 182 -17.32 4.18 0.46
C GLU A 182 -17.87 5.48 1.08
N LYS A 183 -17.95 5.54 2.41
CA LYS A 183 -18.28 6.77 3.12
C LYS A 183 -17.11 7.74 3.08
N PHE A 184 -17.44 9.02 2.92
CA PHE A 184 -16.45 10.08 2.82
C PHE A 184 -15.61 10.19 4.10
N CYS A 185 -14.29 10.13 3.95
CA CYS A 185 -13.32 10.52 4.97
C CYS A 185 -11.99 10.97 4.34
N GLU A 186 -11.10 11.47 5.20
CA GLU A 186 -9.80 12.00 4.80
C GLU A 186 -8.67 11.28 5.54
N THR A 187 -7.50 11.25 4.92
CA THR A 187 -6.29 10.71 5.52
C THR A 187 -5.07 11.54 5.12
N THR A 188 -4.04 11.46 5.93
CA THR A 188 -2.74 12.08 5.67
C THR A 188 -1.71 11.02 5.34
N ILE A 189 -0.93 11.25 4.29
CA ILE A 189 0.30 10.52 4.00
C ILE A 189 1.48 11.40 4.40
N GLY A 190 2.28 10.92 5.35
CA GLY A 190 3.58 11.51 5.71
C GLY A 190 4.69 10.86 4.89
N ALA A 191 5.39 11.64 4.07
CA ALA A 191 6.47 11.14 3.22
C ALA A 191 7.56 12.20 3.01
N THR A 192 8.77 11.89 3.44
CA THR A 192 9.93 12.80 3.29
C THR A 192 10.41 12.92 1.83
N ASP A 193 10.30 11.84 1.04
CA ASP A 193 10.46 11.91 -0.42
C ASP A 193 9.12 12.28 -1.08
N ARG A 194 9.06 13.50 -1.63
CA ARG A 194 7.88 14.02 -2.32
C ARG A 194 7.42 13.16 -3.50
N ARG A 195 8.34 12.45 -4.17
CA ARG A 195 7.99 11.53 -5.27
C ARG A 195 7.22 10.33 -4.72
N VAL A 196 7.71 9.73 -3.63
CA VAL A 196 7.03 8.62 -2.94
C VAL A 196 5.65 9.06 -2.47
N GLY A 197 5.55 10.22 -1.81
CA GLY A 197 4.26 10.78 -1.38
C GLY A 197 3.28 10.99 -2.55
N GLY A 198 3.78 11.50 -3.68
CA GLY A 198 2.98 11.66 -4.91
C GLY A 198 2.47 10.34 -5.49
N ILE A 199 3.33 9.32 -5.58
CA ILE A 199 2.96 7.98 -6.07
C ILE A 199 1.90 7.35 -5.16
N LEU A 200 2.13 7.39 -3.84
CA LEU A 200 1.20 6.82 -2.86
C LEU A 200 -0.15 7.55 -2.83
N LYS A 201 -0.16 8.88 -3.00
CA LYS A 201 -1.42 9.62 -3.14
C LYS A 201 -2.22 9.14 -4.35
N ILE A 202 -1.57 8.94 -5.50
CA ILE A 202 -2.26 8.41 -6.70
C ILE A 202 -2.79 6.99 -6.45
N LEU A 203 -2.04 6.15 -5.73
CA LEU A 203 -2.45 4.78 -5.42
C LEU A 203 -3.64 4.71 -4.46
N ILE A 204 -3.71 5.62 -3.48
CA ILE A 204 -4.65 5.52 -2.35
C ILE A 204 -5.88 6.41 -2.51
N GLU A 205 -5.78 7.54 -3.22
CA GLU A 205 -6.88 8.49 -3.28
C GLU A 205 -8.08 7.96 -4.08
N THR A 206 -9.28 8.19 -3.54
CA THR A 206 -10.56 7.96 -4.21
C THR A 206 -11.49 9.17 -3.98
N PRO A 207 -12.65 9.27 -4.65
CA PRO A 207 -13.62 10.34 -4.38
C PRO A 207 -14.09 10.42 -2.92
N TYR A 208 -14.11 9.29 -2.21
CA TYR A 208 -14.55 9.16 -0.81
C TYR A 208 -13.40 9.01 0.18
N PHE A 209 -12.17 8.75 -0.27
CA PHE A 209 -10.99 8.62 0.57
C PHE A 209 -9.93 9.62 0.11
N ARG A 210 -10.04 10.86 0.59
CA ARG A 210 -9.16 11.96 0.16
C ARG A 210 -7.83 11.92 0.89
N VAL A 211 -6.76 12.19 0.16
CA VAL A 211 -5.40 12.09 0.69
C VAL A 211 -4.73 13.46 0.71
N VAL A 212 -4.23 13.88 1.88
CA VAL A 212 -3.29 15.01 2.00
C VAL A 212 -1.88 14.45 2.13
N VAL A 213 -0.91 15.01 1.42
CA VAL A 213 0.51 14.61 1.56
C VAL A 213 1.26 15.71 2.30
N VAL A 214 2.01 15.33 3.32
CA VAL A 214 2.89 16.21 4.09
C VAL A 214 4.32 15.66 4.08
N ASP A 215 5.29 16.53 4.32
CA ASP A 215 6.72 16.19 4.38
C ASP A 215 7.21 15.71 5.76
N ASP A 216 6.27 15.50 6.68
CA ASP A 216 6.50 14.93 8.01
C ASP A 216 5.98 13.49 8.08
N ALA A 217 6.89 12.54 8.28
CA ALA A 217 6.59 11.11 8.42
C ALA A 217 6.73 10.61 9.87
N ASP A 218 7.12 11.49 10.81
CA ASP A 218 7.31 11.17 12.22
C ASP A 218 5.98 11.34 12.98
N THR A 219 4.97 10.55 12.59
CA THR A 219 3.58 10.63 13.10
C THR A 219 3.14 9.36 13.81
#